data_AF-A0A8S3QKY4-F1
#
_entry.id   AF-A0A8S3QKY4-F1
#
_cell.length_a   1.000
_cell.length_b   1.000
_cell.length_c   1.000
_cell.angle_alpha   90.00
_cell.angle_beta   90.00
_cell.angle_gamma   90.00
#
_symmetry.space_group_name_H-M   'P 1'
#
loop_
_entity.id
_entity.type
_entity.pdbx_description
1 polymer ?
#
loop_
_entity_poly.entity_id
_entity_poly.type
_entity_poly.pdbx_seq_one_letter_code
_entity_poly.pdbx_strand_id
1 'polypeptide(L)'
;MLENKTKKSEFQIELENRFTTLQNAAEELISIEDHWQEIKNAFTTTCETSVGLKNRKHQKWITPETLVKDVRNSARRDKRAFVNKLTTEAEEAARANNIKALYDNIKLLTGKYQKGSRPVESKEGKTHNTHEEQMKRWIEYFKNVLNQDPPVRKADIPPSEELLALDCKRPSRGEIKKAIKMLKNKTRTLKHQLKCYMSCLERSGKKKRSR
;
A
#
# COMPACT_ATOMS: atom_id res chain seq x y z
N MET A 1 63.79 -32.83 10.21
CA MET A 1 62.87 -31.67 10.20
C MET A 1 63.58 -30.50 9.52
N LEU A 2 63.37 -30.34 8.22
CA LEU A 2 63.85 -29.18 7.47
C LEU A 2 62.63 -28.65 6.71
N GLU A 3 61.79 -27.89 7.41
CA GLU A 3 60.83 -27.02 6.75
C GLU A 3 61.64 -26.02 5.95
N ASN A 4 61.76 -26.27 4.65
CA ASN A 4 62.64 -25.53 3.78
C ASN A 4 62.07 -24.11 3.62
N LYS A 5 62.59 -23.18 4.43
CA LYS A 5 62.09 -21.79 4.54
C LYS A 5 61.99 -21.10 3.18
N THR A 6 62.89 -21.44 2.26
CA THR A 6 62.91 -20.97 0.87
C THR A 6 61.68 -21.43 0.07
N LYS A 7 61.30 -22.71 0.19
CA LYS A 7 60.08 -23.23 -0.46
C LYS A 7 58.81 -22.56 0.07
N LYS A 8 58.79 -22.22 1.37
CA LYS A 8 57.68 -21.49 1.97
C LYS A 8 57.59 -20.07 1.41
N SER A 9 58.72 -19.35 1.28
CA SER A 9 58.72 -18.01 0.70
C SER A 9 58.37 -18.01 -0.78
N GLU A 10 58.85 -18.98 -1.56
CA GLU A 10 58.50 -19.13 -2.98
C GLU A 10 57.00 -19.38 -3.16
N PHE A 11 56.43 -20.29 -2.37
CA PHE A 11 54.99 -20.55 -2.40
C PHE A 11 54.17 -19.33 -1.98
N GLN A 12 54.62 -18.59 -0.97
CA GLN A 12 53.93 -17.41 -0.48
C GLN A 12 53.96 -16.26 -1.50
N ILE A 13 55.09 -16.06 -2.19
CA ILE A 13 55.23 -15.12 -3.31
C ILE A 13 54.36 -15.56 -4.49
N GLU A 14 54.34 -16.85 -4.83
CA GLU A 14 53.49 -17.36 -5.90
C GLU A 14 52.00 -17.19 -5.58
N LEU A 15 51.61 -17.37 -4.31
CA LEU A 15 50.25 -17.11 -3.85
C LEU A 15 49.92 -15.62 -4.00
N GLU A 16 50.75 -14.72 -3.47
CA GLU A 16 50.54 -13.28 -3.61
C GLU A 16 50.45 -12.85 -5.07
N ASN A 17 51.35 -13.34 -5.93
CA ASN A 17 51.34 -13.06 -7.36
C ASN A 17 50.09 -13.57 -8.09
N ARG A 18 49.47 -14.66 -7.63
CA ARG A 18 48.20 -15.14 -8.21
C ARG A 18 47.02 -14.28 -7.75
N PHE A 19 47.03 -13.83 -6.49
CA PHE A 19 45.93 -13.08 -5.90
C PHE A 19 45.99 -11.56 -6.14
N THR A 20 47.12 -11.00 -6.56
CA THR A 20 47.24 -9.57 -6.97
C THR A 20 46.27 -9.20 -8.10
N THR A 21 46.03 -10.12 -9.04
CA THR A 21 45.08 -9.89 -10.14
C THR A 21 43.63 -9.70 -9.67
N LEU A 22 43.22 -10.40 -8.61
CA LEU A 22 41.90 -10.26 -7.98
C LEU A 22 41.79 -8.97 -7.17
N GLN A 23 42.90 -8.50 -6.60
CA GLN A 23 42.95 -7.27 -5.83
C GLN A 23 42.82 -6.04 -6.74
N ASN A 24 43.53 -6.04 -7.87
CA ASN A 24 43.41 -5.00 -8.90
C ASN A 24 42.04 -5.03 -9.61
N ALA A 25 41.45 -6.21 -9.81
CA ALA A 25 40.09 -6.33 -10.35
C ALA A 25 39.00 -5.86 -9.37
N ALA A 26 39.24 -5.99 -8.06
CA ALA A 26 38.35 -5.44 -7.04
C ALA A 26 38.45 -3.90 -6.93
N GLU A 27 39.58 -3.31 -7.33
CA GLU A 27 39.76 -1.85 -7.44
C GLU A 27 39.04 -1.25 -8.69
N GLU A 28 38.73 -2.07 -9.71
CA GLU A 28 37.90 -1.68 -10.87
C GLU A 28 36.40 -1.98 -10.71
N LEU A 29 35.98 -2.61 -9.60
CA LEU A 29 34.56 -2.69 -9.27
C LEU A 29 34.09 -1.32 -8.76
N ILE A 30 33.64 -0.49 -9.69
CA ILE A 30 32.66 0.55 -9.39
C ILE A 30 31.59 -0.13 -8.52
N SER A 31 31.43 0.36 -7.29
CA SER A 31 30.49 -0.22 -6.34
C SER A 31 29.13 -0.37 -7.02
N ILE A 32 28.41 -1.46 -6.78
CA ILE A 32 27.06 -1.66 -7.34
C ILE A 32 26.19 -0.43 -7.03
N GLU A 33 26.42 0.22 -5.90
CA GLU A 33 25.78 1.46 -5.49
C GLU A 33 26.14 2.64 -6.41
N ASP A 34 27.40 2.78 -6.79
CA ASP A 34 27.87 3.85 -7.68
C ASP A 34 27.32 3.68 -9.10
N HIS A 35 27.31 2.44 -9.61
CA HIS A 35 26.72 2.15 -10.92
C HIS A 35 25.21 2.37 -10.92
N TRP A 36 24.53 1.98 -9.84
CA TRP A 36 23.10 2.24 -9.68
C TRP A 36 22.79 3.73 -9.59
N GLN A 37 23.65 4.49 -8.91
CA GLN A 37 23.52 5.93 -8.78
C GLN A 37 23.75 6.64 -10.13
N GLU A 38 24.67 6.15 -10.95
CA GLU A 38 24.91 6.64 -12.32
C GLU A 38 23.68 6.42 -13.20
N ILE A 39 23.10 5.22 -13.21
CA ILE A 39 21.88 4.90 -13.97
C ILE A 39 20.73 5.80 -13.54
N LYS A 40 20.54 5.95 -12.23
CA LYS A 40 19.49 6.80 -11.67
C LYS A 40 19.66 8.25 -12.13
N ASN A 41 20.89 8.77 -12.09
CA ASN A 41 21.21 10.13 -12.51
C ASN A 41 21.04 10.34 -14.02
N ALA A 42 21.47 9.40 -14.86
CA ALA A 42 21.26 9.44 -16.31
C ALA A 42 19.76 9.44 -16.65
N PHE A 43 18.97 8.62 -15.95
CA PHE A 43 17.53 8.57 -16.14
C PHE A 43 16.84 9.86 -15.69
N THR A 44 17.19 10.39 -14.51
CA THR A 44 16.61 11.64 -14.01
C THR A 44 16.96 12.82 -14.91
N THR A 45 18.23 12.97 -15.32
CA THR A 45 18.66 14.06 -16.20
C THR A 45 17.98 14.00 -17.58
N THR A 46 17.81 12.81 -18.15
CA THR A 46 17.07 12.63 -19.41
C THR A 46 15.58 12.96 -19.24
N CYS A 47 14.96 12.60 -18.12
CA CYS A 47 13.57 12.95 -17.82
C CYS A 47 13.40 14.47 -17.59
N GLU A 48 14.35 15.10 -16.91
CA GLU A 48 14.37 16.55 -16.65
C GLU A 48 14.49 17.34 -17.94
N THR A 49 15.38 16.95 -18.85
CA THR A 49 15.59 17.61 -20.14
C THR A 49 14.42 17.41 -21.11
N SER A 50 13.85 16.21 -21.18
CA SER A 50 12.80 15.87 -22.15
C SER A 50 11.40 16.32 -21.72
N VAL A 51 11.06 16.21 -20.43
CA VAL A 51 9.70 16.47 -19.91
C VAL A 51 9.63 17.76 -19.08
N GLY A 52 10.77 18.24 -18.57
CA GLY A 52 10.82 19.33 -17.60
C GLY A 52 10.40 18.89 -16.19
N LEU A 53 11.01 19.49 -15.15
CA LEU A 53 10.53 19.31 -13.79
C LEU A 53 9.18 19.98 -13.62
N LYS A 54 8.12 19.17 -13.49
CA LYS A 54 6.81 19.67 -13.12
C LYS A 54 6.86 20.07 -11.65
N ASN A 55 7.15 21.34 -11.38
CA ASN A 55 7.09 21.94 -10.05
C ASN A 55 5.69 21.75 -9.47
N ARG A 56 5.50 20.68 -8.70
CA ARG A 56 4.35 20.53 -7.82
C ARG A 56 4.59 21.48 -6.65
N LYS A 57 4.26 22.76 -6.86
CA LYS A 57 4.08 23.68 -5.74
C LYS A 57 3.05 23.01 -4.83
N HIS A 58 3.49 22.56 -3.66
CA HIS A 58 2.56 22.13 -2.63
C HIS A 58 1.62 23.32 -2.43
N GLN A 59 0.34 23.10 -2.72
CA GLN A 59 -0.63 24.17 -2.58
C GLN A 59 -0.58 24.63 -1.13
N LYS A 60 -0.43 25.93 -0.86
CA LYS A 60 -0.27 26.49 0.50
C LYS A 60 -1.38 26.03 1.47
N TRP A 61 -2.54 25.65 0.94
CA TRP A 61 -3.69 25.17 1.71
C TRP A 61 -3.67 23.68 2.04
N ILE A 62 -2.75 22.89 1.48
CA ILE A 62 -2.51 21.49 1.84
C ILE A 62 -1.21 21.46 2.62
N THR A 63 -1.21 21.86 3.89
CA THR A 63 -0.11 21.49 4.79
C THR A 63 -0.53 20.28 5.63
N PRO A 64 0.40 19.47 6.17
CA PRO A 64 0.05 18.36 7.06
C PRO A 64 -0.89 18.79 8.20
N GLU A 65 -0.73 20.00 8.72
CA GLU A 65 -1.57 20.59 9.78
C GLU A 65 -3.00 20.84 9.29
N THR A 66 -3.18 21.34 8.07
CA THR A 66 -4.53 21.54 7.48
C THR A 66 -5.24 20.21 7.26
N LEU A 67 -4.54 19.18 6.81
CA LEU A 67 -5.11 17.85 6.60
C LEU A 67 -5.56 17.23 7.93
N VAL A 68 -4.72 17.30 8.97
CA VAL A 68 -5.07 16.82 10.32
C VAL A 68 -6.27 17.58 10.88
N LYS A 69 -6.33 18.90 10.67
CA LYS A 69 -7.47 19.73 11.08
C LYS A 69 -8.75 19.35 10.36
N ASP A 70 -8.68 19.08 9.06
CA ASP A 70 -9.83 18.68 8.24
C ASP A 70 -10.33 17.29 8.61
N VAL A 71 -9.44 16.31 8.81
CA VAL A 71 -9.80 14.97 9.30
C VAL A 71 -10.48 15.06 10.66
N ARG A 72 -9.94 15.86 11.58
CA ARG A 72 -10.54 16.08 12.90
C ARG A 72 -11.92 16.74 12.81
N ASN A 73 -12.09 17.70 11.91
CA ASN A 73 -13.36 18.37 11.68
C ASN A 73 -14.39 17.44 11.03
N SER A 74 -13.97 16.60 10.09
CA SER A 74 -14.82 15.55 9.49
C SER A 74 -15.29 14.58 10.56
N ALA A 75 -14.38 14.03 11.37
CA ALA A 75 -14.74 13.11 12.45
C ALA A 75 -15.72 13.72 13.45
N ARG A 76 -15.56 15.01 13.79
CA ARG A 76 -16.50 15.76 14.64
C ARG A 76 -17.87 15.97 13.96
N ARG A 77 -17.90 16.15 12.64
CA ARG A 77 -19.13 16.29 11.86
C ARG A 77 -19.87 14.96 11.80
N ASP A 78 -19.15 13.87 11.54
CA ASP A 78 -19.71 12.52 11.48
C ASP A 78 -20.29 12.10 12.83
N LYS A 79 -19.57 12.38 13.94
CA LYS A 79 -20.08 12.15 15.30
C LYS A 79 -21.36 12.94 15.55
N ARG A 80 -21.42 14.21 15.16
CA ARG A 80 -22.64 15.04 15.31
C ARG A 80 -23.80 14.53 14.46
N ALA A 81 -23.52 14.12 13.22
CA ALA A 81 -24.53 13.56 12.33
C ALA A 81 -25.11 12.25 12.87
N PHE A 82 -24.25 11.38 13.42
CA PHE A 82 -24.67 10.13 14.07
C PHE A 82 -25.56 10.42 15.29
N VAL A 83 -25.12 11.29 16.21
CA VAL A 83 -25.92 11.66 17.39
C VAL A 83 -27.26 12.24 16.98
N ASN A 84 -27.28 13.23 16.07
CA ASN A 84 -28.53 13.84 15.61
C ASN A 84 -29.48 12.82 15.00
N LYS A 85 -28.96 11.88 14.20
CA LYS A 85 -29.76 10.80 13.61
C LYS A 85 -30.40 9.92 14.69
N LEU A 86 -29.62 9.50 15.69
CA LEU A 86 -30.15 8.71 16.81
C LEU A 86 -31.18 9.49 17.63
N THR A 87 -30.97 10.78 17.86
CA THR A 87 -31.94 11.63 18.56
C THR A 87 -33.25 11.72 17.78
N THR A 88 -33.18 11.91 16.45
CA THR A 88 -34.40 11.93 15.61
C THR A 88 -35.13 10.59 15.60
N GLU A 89 -34.40 9.48 15.54
CA GLU A 89 -34.99 8.12 15.58
C GLU A 89 -35.61 7.83 16.96
N ALA A 90 -35.01 8.31 18.04
CA ALA A 90 -35.57 8.22 19.38
C ALA A 90 -36.87 9.05 19.52
N GLU A 91 -36.88 10.28 19.00
CA GLU A 91 -38.09 11.13 18.99
C GLU A 91 -39.23 10.49 18.20
N GLU A 92 -38.95 9.96 17.01
CA GLU A 92 -39.94 9.26 16.19
C GLU A 92 -40.46 8.00 16.89
N ALA A 93 -39.58 7.21 17.51
CA ALA A 93 -39.96 6.04 18.29
C ALA A 93 -40.85 6.40 19.48
N ALA A 94 -40.58 7.51 20.18
CA ALA A 94 -41.42 8.00 21.25
C ALA A 94 -42.82 8.39 20.75
N ARG A 95 -42.90 9.12 19.62
CA ARG A 95 -44.20 9.49 19.00
C ARG A 95 -44.99 8.26 18.55
N ALA A 96 -44.31 7.23 18.05
CA ALA A 96 -44.91 5.97 17.64
C ALA A 96 -45.22 5.02 18.81
N ASN A 97 -44.96 5.45 20.07
CA ASN A 97 -45.06 4.63 21.28
C ASN A 97 -44.26 3.31 21.21
N ASN A 98 -43.18 3.27 20.42
CA ASN A 98 -42.27 2.14 20.33
C ASN A 98 -41.20 2.24 21.42
N ILE A 99 -41.58 1.82 22.62
CA ILE A 99 -40.77 1.90 23.84
C ILE A 99 -39.42 1.17 23.66
N LYS A 100 -39.42 0.01 22.99
CA LYS A 100 -38.19 -0.77 22.77
C LYS A 100 -37.18 0.00 21.93
N ALA A 101 -37.60 0.56 20.80
CA ALA A 101 -36.71 1.33 19.93
C ALA A 101 -36.22 2.62 20.60
N LEU A 102 -37.05 3.26 21.44
CA LEU A 102 -36.64 4.41 22.23
C LEU A 102 -35.50 4.05 23.20
N TYR A 103 -35.65 2.98 23.98
CA TYR A 103 -34.61 2.53 24.91
C TYR A 103 -33.33 2.09 24.21
N ASP A 104 -33.43 1.37 23.09
CA ASP A 104 -32.27 0.93 22.30
C ASP A 104 -31.45 2.15 21.81
N ASN A 105 -32.11 3.21 21.33
CA ASN A 105 -31.46 4.45 20.92
C ASN A 105 -30.84 5.23 22.10
N ILE A 106 -31.55 5.35 23.22
CA ILE A 106 -31.03 5.99 24.44
C ILE A 106 -29.79 5.23 24.95
N LYS A 107 -29.83 3.89 24.91
CA LYS A 107 -28.69 3.03 25.28
C LYS A 107 -27.50 3.22 24.36
N LEU A 108 -27.70 3.46 23.07
CA LEU A 108 -26.61 3.79 22.14
C LEU A 108 -26.04 5.20 22.36
N LEU A 109 -26.89 6.17 22.75
CA LEU A 109 -26.47 7.55 23.06
C LEU A 109 -25.68 7.63 24.38
N THR A 110 -26.10 6.87 25.39
CA THR A 110 -25.53 6.87 26.75
C THR A 110 -24.49 5.78 26.98
N GLY A 111 -24.48 4.75 26.13
CA GLY A 111 -23.64 3.58 26.26
C GLY A 111 -22.17 3.91 26.03
N LYS A 112 -21.31 3.52 26.97
CA LYS A 112 -19.86 3.53 26.80
C LYS A 112 -19.51 2.56 25.66
N TYR A 113 -18.83 3.04 24.62
CA TYR A 113 -18.29 2.18 23.55
C TYR A 113 -17.40 1.10 24.18
N GLN A 114 -17.85 -0.14 24.14
CA GLN A 114 -17.04 -1.29 24.47
C GLN A 114 -16.39 -1.77 23.17
N LYS A 115 -15.06 -1.71 23.09
CA LYS A 115 -14.34 -2.27 21.95
C LYS A 115 -14.49 -3.79 22.02
N GLY A 116 -15.47 -4.33 21.30
CA GLY A 116 -15.56 -5.78 21.10
C GLY A 116 -14.36 -6.23 20.27
N SER A 117 -13.48 -7.05 20.84
CA SER A 117 -12.51 -7.75 20.02
C SER A 117 -13.26 -8.80 19.20
N ARG A 118 -12.96 -8.90 17.91
CA ARG A 118 -13.50 -10.01 17.11
C ARG A 118 -12.88 -11.30 17.64
N PRO A 119 -13.68 -12.30 18.02
CA PRO A 119 -13.12 -13.56 18.51
C PRO A 119 -12.30 -14.25 17.42
N VAL A 120 -11.15 -14.81 17.78
CA VAL A 120 -10.25 -15.52 16.85
C VAL A 120 -10.29 -17.00 17.17
N GLU A 121 -10.51 -17.84 16.17
CA GLU A 121 -10.53 -19.29 16.35
C GLU A 121 -9.11 -19.88 16.37
N SER A 122 -8.88 -20.78 17.32
CA SER A 122 -7.68 -21.60 17.42
C SER A 122 -7.66 -22.67 16.30
N LYS A 123 -6.51 -23.33 16.10
CA LYS A 123 -6.43 -24.48 15.20
C LYS A 123 -7.30 -25.67 15.65
N GLU A 124 -7.67 -25.71 16.93
CA GLU A 124 -8.49 -26.75 17.55
C GLU A 124 -9.99 -26.36 17.58
N GLY A 125 -10.37 -25.25 16.93
CA GLY A 125 -11.75 -24.76 16.88
C GLY A 125 -12.22 -24.02 18.14
N LYS A 126 -11.31 -23.69 19.08
CA LYS A 126 -11.64 -22.94 20.30
C LYS A 126 -11.64 -21.44 20.04
N THR A 127 -12.68 -20.75 20.48
CA THR A 127 -12.82 -19.29 20.29
C THR A 127 -12.06 -18.49 21.37
N HIS A 128 -11.09 -17.67 20.97
CA HIS A 128 -10.31 -16.79 21.85
C HIS A 128 -10.86 -15.36 21.84
N ASN A 129 -11.31 -14.88 23.00
CA ASN A 129 -11.88 -13.54 23.18
C ASN A 129 -10.96 -12.55 23.93
N THR A 130 -9.90 -13.04 24.59
CA THR A 130 -8.93 -12.20 25.31
C THR A 130 -7.82 -11.72 24.38
N HIS A 131 -7.31 -10.51 24.63
CA HIS A 131 -6.26 -9.92 23.80
C HIS A 131 -4.97 -10.75 23.79
N GLU A 132 -4.59 -11.29 24.94
CA GLU A 132 -3.38 -12.11 25.10
C GLU A 132 -3.46 -13.41 24.31
N GLU A 133 -4.61 -14.10 24.35
CA GLU A 133 -4.81 -15.33 23.60
C GLU A 133 -4.84 -15.08 22.09
N GLN A 134 -5.50 -14.00 21.66
CA GLN A 134 -5.48 -13.60 20.25
C GLN A 134 -4.06 -13.28 19.79
N MET A 135 -3.27 -12.59 20.61
CA MET A 135 -1.87 -12.28 20.29
C MET A 135 -1.02 -13.54 20.17
N LYS A 136 -1.16 -14.50 21.10
CA LYS A 136 -0.48 -15.80 21.02
C LYS A 136 -0.86 -16.55 19.75
N ARG A 137 -2.14 -16.56 19.37
CA ARG A 137 -2.61 -17.18 18.13
C ARG A 137 -2.03 -16.52 16.87
N TRP A 138 -1.90 -15.20 16.86
CA TRP A 138 -1.25 -14.48 15.76
C TRP A 138 0.23 -14.83 15.66
N ILE A 139 0.95 -14.88 16.78
CA ILE A 139 2.36 -15.25 16.80
C ILE A 139 2.56 -16.66 16.23
N GLU A 140 1.73 -17.62 16.64
CA GLU A 140 1.78 -18.99 16.10
C GLU A 140 1.44 -19.05 14.60
N TYR A 141 0.43 -18.30 14.15
CA TYR A 141 0.08 -18.24 12.73
C TYR A 141 1.26 -17.75 11.89
N PHE A 142 1.84 -16.61 12.26
CA PHE A 142 2.95 -16.02 11.51
C PHE A 142 4.22 -16.84 11.60
N LYS A 143 4.53 -17.46 12.74
CA LYS A 143 5.66 -18.41 12.84
C LYS A 143 5.52 -19.56 11.84
N ASN A 144 4.32 -20.11 11.67
CA ASN A 144 4.07 -21.22 10.73
C ASN A 144 4.02 -20.78 9.27
N VAL A 145 3.67 -19.52 8.99
CA VAL A 145 3.59 -19.01 7.60
C VAL A 145 4.95 -18.53 7.11
N LEU A 146 5.73 -17.86 7.96
CA LEU A 146 7.00 -17.25 7.56
C LEU A 146 8.19 -18.20 7.65
N ASN A 147 8.13 -19.23 8.49
CA ASN A 147 9.23 -20.20 8.67
C ASN A 147 8.87 -21.57 8.07
N GLN A 148 8.20 -21.60 6.92
CA GLN A 148 7.96 -22.86 6.22
C GLN A 148 9.26 -23.35 5.58
N ASP A 149 9.56 -24.63 5.74
CA ASP A 149 10.64 -25.27 5.01
C ASP A 149 10.43 -25.11 3.49
N PRO A 150 11.51 -25.06 2.70
CA PRO A 150 11.41 -24.99 1.25
C PRO A 150 10.45 -26.08 0.73
N PRO A 151 9.51 -25.75 -0.16
CA PRO A 151 8.53 -26.73 -0.63
C PRO A 151 9.25 -27.94 -1.25
N VAL A 152 8.91 -29.14 -0.76
CA VAL A 152 9.52 -30.43 -1.18
C VAL A 152 9.39 -30.65 -2.70
N ARG A 153 8.33 -30.09 -3.30
CA ARG A 153 8.16 -30.03 -4.74
C ARG A 153 8.58 -28.65 -5.23
N LYS A 154 9.64 -28.59 -6.04
CA LYS A 154 9.95 -27.40 -6.81
C LYS A 154 8.74 -27.09 -7.70
N ALA A 155 8.29 -25.84 -7.72
CA ALA A 155 7.25 -25.43 -8.65
C ALA A 155 7.76 -25.71 -10.07
N ASP A 156 7.03 -26.52 -10.82
CA ASP A 156 7.26 -26.72 -12.25
C ASP A 156 6.70 -25.48 -12.94
N ILE A 157 7.53 -24.43 -12.98
CA ILE A 157 7.21 -23.20 -13.68
C ILE A 157 7.47 -23.52 -15.15
N PRO A 158 6.44 -23.66 -16.00
CA PRO A 158 6.67 -23.86 -17.42
C PRO A 158 7.54 -22.69 -17.92
N PRO A 159 8.56 -22.95 -18.77
CA PRO A 159 9.29 -21.90 -19.42
C PRO A 159 8.30 -20.90 -20.02
N SER A 160 8.53 -19.61 -19.81
CA SER A 160 7.65 -18.55 -20.34
C SER A 160 7.33 -18.87 -21.81
N GLU A 161 6.07 -19.24 -22.08
CA GLU A 161 5.57 -19.44 -23.43
C GLU A 161 5.77 -18.13 -24.17
N GLU A 162 6.71 -18.14 -25.10
CA GLU A 162 6.93 -17.16 -26.17
C GLU A 162 6.98 -15.70 -25.71
N LEU A 163 8.15 -15.06 -25.85
CA LEU A 163 8.23 -13.61 -25.82
C LEU A 163 7.24 -13.09 -26.87
N LEU A 164 6.09 -12.58 -26.42
CA LEU A 164 5.17 -11.84 -27.29
C LEU A 164 6.05 -10.83 -28.02
N ALA A 165 6.05 -10.89 -29.36
CA ALA A 165 6.82 -9.98 -30.19
C ALA A 165 6.26 -8.57 -30.01
N LEU A 166 6.59 -7.96 -28.89
CA LEU A 166 6.30 -6.58 -28.59
C LEU A 166 7.21 -5.78 -29.52
N ASP A 167 6.57 -5.05 -30.44
CA ASP A 167 7.28 -4.16 -31.33
C ASP A 167 7.90 -3.02 -30.49
N CYS A 168 9.16 -3.21 -30.10
CA CYS A 168 9.96 -2.21 -29.38
C CYS A 168 10.36 -1.02 -30.26
N LYS A 169 9.83 -0.91 -31.49
CA LYS A 169 10.05 0.26 -32.34
C LYS A 169 9.44 1.51 -31.72
N ARG A 170 10.04 2.65 -32.09
CA ARG A 170 9.57 3.96 -31.68
C ARG A 170 8.08 4.14 -32.06
N PRO A 171 7.19 4.42 -31.11
CA PRO A 171 5.77 4.57 -31.39
C PRO A 171 5.51 5.68 -32.42
N SER A 172 4.62 5.41 -33.38
CA SER A 172 4.24 6.39 -34.39
C SER A 172 3.39 7.52 -33.77
N ARG A 173 3.45 8.71 -34.38
CA ARG A 173 2.65 9.87 -33.95
C ARG A 173 1.14 9.58 -33.94
N GLY A 174 0.68 8.67 -34.80
CA GLY A 174 -0.72 8.23 -34.87
C GLY A 174 -1.14 7.37 -33.68
N GLU A 175 -0.28 6.44 -33.25
CA GLU A 175 -0.51 5.58 -32.08
C GLU A 175 -0.53 6.39 -30.79
N ILE A 176 0.42 7.32 -30.64
CA ILE A 176 0.46 8.25 -29.50
C ILE A 176 -0.83 9.07 -29.43
N LYS A 177 -1.31 9.61 -30.56
CA LYS A 177 -2.59 10.35 -30.60
C LYS A 177 -3.79 9.46 -30.26
N LYS A 178 -3.84 8.23 -30.76
CA LYS A 178 -4.91 7.26 -30.44
C LYS A 178 -4.91 6.90 -28.96
N ALA A 179 -3.76 6.59 -28.38
CA ALA A 179 -3.61 6.26 -26.96
C ALA A 179 -4.08 7.44 -26.06
N ILE A 180 -3.66 8.67 -26.38
CA ILE A 180 -4.12 9.88 -25.69
C ILE A 180 -5.65 10.04 -25.82
N LYS A 181 -6.23 9.78 -26.99
CA LYS A 181 -7.69 9.83 -27.20
C LYS A 181 -8.42 8.79 -26.36
N MET A 182 -7.91 7.55 -26.28
CA MET A 182 -8.50 6.49 -25.44
C MET A 182 -8.44 6.84 -23.95
N LEU A 183 -7.34 7.42 -23.49
CA LEU A 183 -7.19 7.89 -22.10
C LEU A 183 -8.12 9.07 -21.77
N LYS A 184 -8.29 10.02 -22.70
CA LYS A 184 -9.23 11.13 -22.56
C LYS A 184 -10.68 10.64 -22.52
N ASN A 185 -11.03 9.62 -23.29
CA ASN A 185 -12.38 9.06 -23.29
C ASN A 185 -12.69 8.36 -21.97
N LYS A 186 -11.79 7.48 -21.48
CA LYS A 186 -11.97 6.78 -20.19
C LYS A 186 -12.10 7.76 -19.01
N THR A 187 -11.30 8.82 -19.00
CA THR A 187 -11.39 9.85 -17.96
C THR A 187 -12.66 10.71 -18.07
N ARG A 188 -13.20 10.92 -19.27
CA ARG A 188 -14.52 11.56 -19.47
C ARG A 188 -15.65 10.70 -18.91
N THR A 189 -15.59 9.38 -19.11
CA THR A 189 -16.56 8.42 -18.57
C THR A 189 -16.50 8.36 -17.04
N LEU A 190 -15.31 8.27 -16.45
CA LEU A 190 -15.14 8.27 -14.99
C LEU A 190 -15.59 9.60 -14.36
N LYS A 191 -15.28 10.74 -14.99
CA LYS A 191 -15.79 12.06 -14.55
C LYS A 191 -17.31 12.14 -14.63
N HIS A 192 -17.92 11.58 -15.69
CA HIS A 192 -19.37 11.53 -15.83
C HIS A 192 -20.02 10.61 -14.77
N GLN A 193 -19.43 9.43 -14.53
CA GLN A 193 -19.88 8.51 -13.48
C GLN A 193 -19.80 9.15 -12.08
N LEU A 194 -18.70 9.83 -11.77
CA LEU A 194 -18.56 10.61 -10.52
C LEU A 194 -19.60 11.73 -10.42
N LYS A 195 -19.86 12.46 -11.51
CA LYS A 195 -20.87 13.52 -11.53
C LYS A 195 -22.28 12.99 -11.32
N CYS A 196 -22.62 11.86 -11.93
CA CYS A 196 -23.90 11.16 -11.72
C CYS A 196 -24.02 10.66 -10.28
N TYR A 197 -22.97 10.06 -9.72
CA TYR A 197 -22.95 9.58 -8.34
C TYR A 197 -23.16 10.73 -7.34
N MET A 198 -22.47 11.86 -7.53
CA MET A 198 -22.63 13.06 -6.69
C MET A 198 -24.04 13.68 -6.82
N SER A 199 -24.61 13.75 -8.02
CA SER A 199 -25.98 14.24 -8.22
C SER A 199 -27.05 13.32 -7.59
N CYS A 200 -26.82 12.00 -7.60
CA CYS A 200 -27.67 11.03 -6.90
C CYS A 200 -27.60 11.19 -5.37
N LEU A 201 -26.41 11.46 -4.80
CA LEU A 201 -26.24 11.76 -3.37
C LEU A 201 -26.95 13.05 -2.95
N GLU A 202 -26.91 14.10 -3.78
CA GLU A 202 -27.63 15.34 -3.52
C GLU A 202 -29.16 15.15 -3.59
N ARG A 203 -29.66 14.31 -4.50
CA ARG A 203 -31.09 13.99 -4.62
C ARG A 203 -31.60 13.08 -3.49
N SER A 204 -30.81 12.11 -3.05
CA SER A 204 -31.16 11.26 -1.89
C SER A 204 -31.12 12.02 -0.57
N GLY A 205 -30.26 13.06 -0.46
CA GLY A 205 -30.28 14.02 0.65
C GLY A 205 -31.52 14.93 0.66
N LYS A 206 -32.04 15.31 -0.51
CA LYS A 206 -33.26 16.15 -0.62
C LYS A 206 -34.57 15.38 -0.38
N LYS A 207 -34.62 14.06 -0.68
CA LYS A 207 -35.80 13.22 -0.40
C LYS A 207 -36.04 12.93 1.09
N LYS A 208 -35.08 13.19 1.98
CA LYS A 208 -35.26 13.08 3.45
C LYS A 208 -35.76 14.38 4.14
N ARG A 209 -36.10 15.43 3.38
CA ARG A 209 -36.61 16.71 3.90
C ARG A 209 -38.07 17.01 3.56
N SER A 210 -38.81 16.04 3.03
CA SER A 210 -40.25 16.19 2.77
C SER A 210 -40.98 14.95 3.28
N ARG A 211 -41.20 14.93 4.59
CA ARG A 211 -42.36 14.39 5.28
C ARG A 211 -42.35 14.91 6.71
#